data_AF-A0A5J4R6K5-F1
#
_entry.id   AF-A0A5J4R6K5-F1
#
_cell.length_a   1.000
_cell.length_b   1.000
_cell.length_c   1.000
_cell.angle_alpha   90.00
_cell.angle_beta   90.00
_cell.angle_gamma   90.00
#
_symmetry.space_group_name_H-M   'P 1'
#
loop_
_entity.id
_entity.type
_entity.pdbx_description
1 polymer ?
#
loop_
_entity_poly.entity_id
_entity_poly.type
_entity_poly.pdbx_seq_one_letter_code
_entity_poly.pdbx_strand_id
1 'polypeptide(L)'
;MDSDIKKYLYDIHESLNSIEDYLGVKRDFNIYIENKMLRRAIEREFEIIGEAMNRINKLVPDIQISSKQQIISMRNRVIHGYDKIDDGIIWGTIVRHLPVLKEEIKRLLYES
;
A
#
# COMPACT_ATOMS: atom_id res chain seq x y z
N MET A 1 -7.02 -20.92 -2.99
CA MET A 1 -6.00 -20.15 -2.25
C MET A 1 -6.20 -20.33 -0.74
N ASP A 2 -5.12 -20.46 0.03
CA ASP A 2 -5.13 -20.61 1.50
C ASP A 2 -5.94 -19.48 2.17
N SER A 3 -6.66 -19.79 3.25
CA SER A 3 -7.45 -18.85 4.05
C SER A 3 -6.59 -17.69 4.58
N ASP A 4 -5.36 -17.97 4.99
CA ASP A 4 -4.47 -16.95 5.53
C ASP A 4 -4.01 -15.96 4.46
N ILE A 5 -3.73 -16.45 3.25
CA ILE A 5 -3.35 -15.58 2.12
C ILE A 5 -4.53 -14.70 1.71
N LYS A 6 -5.76 -15.26 1.67
CA LYS A 6 -6.98 -14.48 1.38
C LYS A 6 -7.16 -13.34 2.37
N LYS A 7 -6.94 -13.60 3.66
CA LYS A 7 -6.99 -12.57 4.70
C LYS A 7 -5.99 -11.45 4.45
N TYR A 8 -4.72 -11.77 4.15
CA TYR A 8 -3.72 -10.74 3.88
C TYR A 8 -3.98 -9.95 2.60
N LEU A 9 -4.50 -10.59 1.55
CA LEU A 9 -4.93 -9.87 0.34
C LEU A 9 -6.11 -8.94 0.65
N TYR A 10 -7.05 -9.36 1.51
CA TYR A 10 -8.16 -8.53 1.95
C TYR A 10 -7.66 -7.32 2.76
N ASP A 11 -6.73 -7.52 3.70
CA ASP A 11 -6.11 -6.42 4.45
C ASP A 11 -5.48 -5.38 3.50
N ILE A 12 -4.75 -5.85 2.47
CA ILE A 12 -4.18 -4.96 1.44
C ILE A 12 -5.29 -4.23 0.67
N HIS A 13 -6.34 -4.94 0.24
CA HIS A 13 -7.44 -4.35 -0.51
C HIS A 13 -8.16 -3.24 0.26
N GLU A 14 -8.46 -3.47 1.53
CA GLU A 14 -9.12 -2.48 2.40
C GLU A 14 -8.24 -1.25 2.65
N SER A 15 -6.94 -1.45 2.87
CA SER A 15 -6.00 -0.34 3.01
C SER A 15 -5.88 0.48 1.72
N LEU A 16 -5.89 -0.17 0.55
CA LEU A 16 -5.90 0.52 -0.73
C LEU A 16 -7.17 1.36 -0.93
N ASN A 17 -8.33 0.82 -0.57
CA ASN A 17 -9.60 1.56 -0.63
C ASN A 17 -9.59 2.75 0.35
N SER A 18 -9.11 2.54 1.57
CA SER A 18 -8.98 3.60 2.58
C SER A 18 -8.10 4.75 2.09
N ILE A 19 -6.96 4.46 1.47
CA ILE A 19 -6.09 5.50 0.89
C ILE A 19 -6.84 6.30 -0.18
N GLU A 20 -7.58 5.63 -1.07
CA GLU A 20 -8.35 6.32 -2.12
C GLU A 20 -9.46 7.20 -1.54
N ASP A 21 -10.17 6.70 -0.52
CA ASP A 21 -11.23 7.44 0.17
C ASP A 21 -10.67 8.67 0.89
N TYR A 22 -9.51 8.55 1.55
CA TYR A 22 -8.86 9.67 2.23
C TYR A 22 -8.38 10.77 1.28
N LEU A 23 -7.94 10.39 0.08
CA LEU A 23 -7.50 11.32 -0.95
C LEU A 23 -8.68 11.96 -1.70
N GLY A 24 -9.82 11.26 -1.74
CA GLY A 24 -11.00 11.67 -2.47
C GLY A 24 -10.79 11.78 -3.98
N VAL A 25 -11.76 12.41 -4.64
CA VAL A 25 -11.81 12.51 -6.12
C VAL A 25 -10.69 13.40 -6.68
N LYS A 26 -10.34 14.47 -5.96
CA LYS A 26 -9.32 15.43 -6.40
C LYS A 26 -8.02 15.17 -5.65
N ARG A 27 -7.12 14.41 -6.29
CA ARG A 27 -5.77 14.16 -5.78
C ARG A 27 -4.92 15.42 -5.94
N ASP A 28 -4.68 16.13 -4.84
CA ASP A 28 -3.86 17.34 -4.79
C ASP A 28 -2.71 17.18 -3.80
N PHE A 29 -1.48 17.31 -4.30
CA PHE A 29 -0.28 17.14 -3.50
C PHE A 29 -0.13 18.22 -2.42
N ASN A 30 -0.56 19.45 -2.69
CA ASN A 30 -0.46 20.54 -1.71
C ASN A 30 -1.43 20.32 -0.55
N ILE A 31 -2.64 19.82 -0.83
CA ILE A 31 -3.60 19.45 0.23
C ILE A 31 -3.04 18.31 1.09
N TYR A 32 -2.40 17.33 0.46
CA TYR A 32 -1.73 16.22 1.15
C TYR A 32 -0.56 16.70 2.04
N ILE A 33 0.32 17.57 1.53
CA ILE A 33 1.49 18.06 2.29
C ILE A 33 1.13 19.05 3.41
N GLU A 34 -0.02 19.71 3.33
CA GLU A 34 -0.48 20.60 4.40
C GLU A 34 -1.26 19.85 5.48
N ASN A 35 -1.86 18.70 5.16
CA ASN A 35 -2.67 17.93 6.10
C ASN A 35 -1.89 16.79 6.78
N LYS A 36 -1.32 17.06 7.96
CA LYS A 36 -0.58 16.08 8.76
C LYS A 36 -1.41 14.84 9.16
N MET A 37 -2.71 15.00 9.38
CA MET A 37 -3.58 13.87 9.75
C MET A 37 -3.74 12.91 8.57
N LEU A 38 -3.98 13.46 7.38
CA LEU A 38 -4.08 12.71 6.13
C LEU A 38 -2.78 11.96 5.84
N ARG A 39 -1.62 12.62 5.99
CA ARG A 39 -0.31 11.96 5.80
C ARG A 39 -0.14 10.76 6.73
N ARG A 40 -0.41 10.94 8.02
CA ARG A 40 -0.30 9.86 9.01
C ARG A 40 -1.28 8.72 8.77
N ALA A 41 -2.50 9.02 8.34
CA ALA A 41 -3.48 8.00 7.97
C ALA A 41 -2.96 7.16 6.78
N ILE A 42 -2.46 7.81 5.74
CA ILE A 42 -1.88 7.14 4.56
C ILE A 42 -0.62 6.34 4.92
N GLU A 43 0.28 6.89 5.74
CA GLU A 43 1.46 6.18 6.25
C GLU A 43 1.06 4.88 6.97
N ARG A 44 0.01 4.95 7.80
CA ARG A 44 -0.52 3.77 8.50
C ARG A 44 -1.05 2.71 7.54
N GLU A 45 -1.79 3.09 6.52
CA GLU A 45 -2.27 2.14 5.51
C GLU A 45 -1.10 1.49 4.75
N PHE A 46 -0.04 2.24 4.46
CA PHE A 46 1.17 1.68 3.85
C PHE A 46 1.92 0.69 4.75
N GLU A 47 1.94 0.91 6.07
CA GLU A 47 2.47 -0.08 7.01
C GLU A 47 1.70 -1.40 6.95
N ILE A 48 0.36 -1.33 6.93
CA ILE A 48 -0.53 -2.51 6.88
C ILE A 48 -0.30 -3.27 5.57
N ILE A 49 -0.30 -2.56 4.43
CA ILE A 49 -0.05 -3.13 3.11
C ILE A 49 1.31 -3.85 3.09
N GLY A 50 2.37 -3.22 3.61
CA GLY A 50 3.70 -3.80 3.60
C GLY A 50 3.86 -5.00 4.55
N GLU A 51 3.23 -4.98 5.72
CA GLU A 51 3.21 -6.11 6.64
C GLU A 51 2.48 -7.31 6.03
N ALA A 52 1.28 -7.10 5.49
CA ALA A 52 0.51 -8.13 4.81
C ALA A 52 1.29 -8.71 3.61
N MET A 53 1.89 -7.85 2.79
CA MET A 53 2.72 -8.28 1.65
C MET A 53 3.93 -9.11 2.09
N ASN A 54 4.59 -8.74 3.18
CA ASN A 54 5.72 -9.49 3.72
C ASN A 54 5.29 -10.87 4.22
N ARG A 55 4.10 -11.00 4.83
CA ARG A 55 3.54 -12.29 5.26
C ARG A 55 3.20 -13.17 4.06
N ILE A 56 2.54 -12.61 3.05
CA ILE A 56 2.27 -13.33 1.80
C ILE A 56 3.58 -13.79 1.16
N ASN A 57 4.59 -12.92 1.07
CA ASN A 57 5.88 -13.27 0.47
C ASN A 57 6.59 -14.43 1.18
N LYS A 58 6.40 -14.60 2.49
CA LYS A 58 6.95 -15.74 3.25
C LYS A 58 6.18 -17.03 3.00
N LEU A 59 4.86 -16.95 2.78
CA LEU A 59 4.00 -18.11 2.54
C LEU A 59 4.03 -18.56 1.08
N VAL A 60 3.98 -17.61 0.15
CA VAL A 60 3.99 -17.82 -1.31
C VAL A 60 4.96 -16.84 -1.95
N PRO A 61 6.27 -17.16 -1.95
CA PRO A 61 7.28 -16.31 -2.57
C PRO A 61 7.04 -16.06 -4.06
N ASP A 62 6.40 -16.99 -4.76
CA ASP A 62 6.19 -16.91 -6.21
C ASP A 62 4.89 -16.19 -6.63
N ILE A 63 4.19 -15.55 -5.68
CA ILE A 63 2.98 -14.81 -5.97
C ILE A 63 3.26 -13.69 -6.98
N GLN A 64 2.42 -13.60 -8.01
CA GLN A 64 2.58 -12.68 -9.14
C GLN A 64 2.05 -11.30 -8.78
N ILE A 65 2.85 -10.54 -8.02
CA ILE A 65 2.60 -9.12 -7.69
C ILE A 65 3.84 -8.33 -8.10
N SER A 66 3.71 -7.48 -9.12
CA SER A 66 4.83 -6.79 -9.76
C SER A 66 5.59 -5.88 -8.79
N SER A 67 4.88 -5.25 -7.85
CA SER A 67 5.42 -4.24 -6.94
C SER A 67 5.82 -4.79 -5.56
N LYS A 68 5.84 -6.11 -5.38
CA LYS A 68 6.03 -6.78 -4.08
C LYS A 68 7.27 -6.30 -3.32
N GLN A 69 8.43 -6.28 -3.98
CA GLN A 69 9.70 -5.90 -3.33
C GLN A 69 9.73 -4.41 -2.96
N GLN A 70 9.15 -3.56 -3.80
CA GLN A 70 9.04 -2.12 -3.57
C GLN A 70 8.12 -1.82 -2.38
N ILE A 71 7.00 -2.53 -2.26
CA ILE A 71 6.04 -2.39 -1.15
C ILE A 71 6.69 -2.79 0.18
N ILE A 72 7.38 -3.93 0.22
CA ILE A 72 8.08 -4.40 1.44
C ILE A 72 9.17 -3.38 1.83
N SER A 73 9.93 -2.89 0.84
CA SER A 73 10.98 -1.89 1.06
C SER A 73 10.42 -0.55 1.55
N MET A 74 9.26 -0.13 1.03
CA MET A 74 8.58 1.09 1.44
C MET A 74 8.12 1.01 2.89
N ARG A 75 7.58 -0.12 3.36
CA ARG A 75 7.23 -0.31 4.78
C ARG A 75 8.43 -0.15 5.69
N ASN A 76 9.59 -0.69 5.31
CA ASN A 76 10.83 -0.47 6.07
C ASN A 76 11.20 1.02 6.10
N ARG A 77 10.94 1.76 5.03
CA ARG A 77 11.26 3.18 4.94
C ARG A 77 10.28 4.09 5.71
N VAL A 78 9.00 3.74 5.75
CA VAL A 78 7.98 4.41 6.58
C VAL A 78 8.28 4.18 8.07
N ILE A 79 8.65 2.95 8.47
CA ILE A 79 8.95 2.60 9.87
C ILE A 79 10.29 3.17 10.35
N HIS A 80 11.33 3.16 9.51
CA HIS A 80 12.68 3.55 9.93
C HIS A 80 12.95 5.05 9.92
N GLY A 81 11.98 5.89 9.53
CA GLY A 81 11.99 7.33 9.86
C GLY A 81 13.30 8.08 9.57
N TYR A 82 14.05 7.72 8.53
CA TYR A 82 15.31 8.41 8.22
C TYR A 82 15.01 9.83 7.71
N ASP A 83 15.07 10.79 8.65
CA ASP A 83 15.26 12.25 8.57
C ASP A 83 14.49 13.12 7.57
N LYS A 84 13.63 12.53 6.74
CA LYS A 84 12.53 13.13 5.99
C LYS A 84 11.92 11.99 5.19
N ILE A 85 10.77 11.49 5.63
CA ILE A 85 9.89 10.79 4.69
C ILE A 85 9.64 11.80 3.57
N ASP A 86 10.21 11.55 2.38
CA ASP A 86 9.97 12.40 1.24
C ASP A 86 8.53 12.15 0.81
N ASP A 87 7.66 13.05 1.25
CA ASP A 87 6.23 13.07 0.92
C ASP A 87 6.01 13.00 -0.61
N GLY A 88 6.95 13.48 -1.41
CA GLY A 88 6.94 13.34 -2.87
C GLY A 88 7.13 11.90 -3.35
N ILE A 89 7.87 11.07 -2.60
CA ILE A 89 8.04 9.65 -2.90
C ILE A 89 6.80 8.86 -2.50
N ILE A 90 6.21 9.14 -1.33
CA ILE A 90 4.93 8.54 -0.95
C ILE A 90 3.86 8.91 -1.99
N TRP A 91 3.75 10.20 -2.32
CA TRP A 91 2.82 10.67 -3.33
C TRP A 91 3.04 10.02 -4.70
N GLY A 92 4.30 9.92 -5.14
CA GLY A 92 4.66 9.23 -6.37
C GLY A 92 4.22 7.77 -6.39
N THR A 93 4.31 7.08 -5.25
CA THR A 93 3.80 5.71 -5.09
C THR A 93 2.28 5.65 -5.16
N ILE A 94 1.59 6.58 -4.51
CA ILE A 94 0.13 6.69 -4.55
C ILE A 94 -0.39 6.86 -5.98
N VAL A 95 0.26 7.72 -6.76
CA VAL A 95 -0.21 8.04 -8.10
C VAL A 95 0.14 6.93 -9.10
N ARG A 96 1.35 6.35 -9.02
CA ARG A 96 1.86 5.45 -10.07
C ARG A 96 1.71 3.96 -9.76
N HIS A 97 1.85 3.55 -8.50
CA HIS A 97 1.98 2.14 -8.15
C HIS A 97 0.73 1.58 -7.48
N LEU A 98 0.04 2.39 -6.67
CA LEU A 98 -1.19 1.99 -5.97
C LEU A 98 -2.30 1.48 -6.91
N PRO A 99 -2.59 2.12 -8.06
CA PRO A 99 -3.63 1.63 -8.98
C PRO A 99 -3.29 0.25 -9.54
N VAL A 100 -2.02 0.02 -9.90
CA VAL A 100 -1.56 -1.27 -10.43
C VAL A 100 -1.69 -2.36 -9.37
N LEU A 101 -1.24 -2.08 -8.15
CA LEU A 101 -1.35 -3.00 -7.03
C LEU A 101 -2.83 -3.34 -6.74
N LYS A 102 -3.73 -2.35 -6.75
CA LYS A 102 -5.16 -2.58 -6.52
C LYS A 102 -5.76 -3.56 -7.52
N GLU A 103 -5.42 -3.42 -8.80
CA GLU A 103 -5.89 -4.33 -9.83
C GLU A 103 -5.28 -5.74 -9.67
N GLU A 104 -4.00 -5.85 -9.31
CA GLU A 104 -3.37 -7.16 -9.00
C GLU A 104 -4.05 -7.86 -7.82
N ILE A 105 -4.31 -7.13 -6.73
CA ILE A 105 -4.94 -7.67 -5.51
C ILE A 105 -6.38 -8.09 -5.79
N LYS A 106 -7.15 -7.30 -6.54
CA LYS A 106 -8.51 -7.66 -6.95
C LYS A 106 -8.53 -8.94 -7.77
N ARG A 107 -7.64 -9.09 -8.76
CA ARG A 107 -7.54 -10.33 -9.56
C ARG A 107 -7.25 -11.54 -8.67
N LEU A 108 -6.33 -11.39 -7.72
CA LEU A 108 -5.98 -12.46 -6.78
C LEU A 108 -7.09 -12.81 -5.78
N LEU A 109 -7.99 -11.87 -5.47
CA LEU A 109 -9.12 -12.08 -4.57
C LEU A 109 -10.36 -12.66 -5.25
N TYR A 110 -10.68 -12.18 -6.45
CA TYR A 110 -11.99 -12.39 -7.07
C TYR A 110 -11.95 -13.18 -8.38
N GLU A 111 -10.80 -13.25 -9.05
CA GLU A 111 -10.63 -13.94 -10.34
C GLU A 111 -9.78 -15.22 -10.20
N SER A 112 -9.37 -15.57 -8.97
CA SER A 112 -8.48 -16.69 -8.64
C SER A 112 -9.14 -17.80 -7.82
#